data_AF-A0A2H0FUL5-F1
#
_entry.id   AF-A0A2H0FUL5-F1
#
_cell.length_a   1.000
_cell.length_b   1.000
_cell.length_c   1.000
_cell.angle_alpha   90.00
_cell.angle_beta   90.00
_cell.angle_gamma   90.00
#
_symmetry.space_group_name_H-M   'P 1'
#
loop_
_entity.id
_entity.type
_entity.pdbx_description
1 polymer ?
#
loop_
_entity_poly.entity_id
_entity_poly.type
_entity_poly.pdbx_seq_one_letter_code
_entity_poly.pdbx_strand_id
1 'polypeptide(L)'
;MKRASENIYTQENDYGCKSHLIKANNYEQMKTKIINIFSLKLVVIASISILFLFNSFTLAQNDDRENKWSRKHGKIEQLEKIKIIELLDLDEQTTLTFFSRRDEHHDQQRSLMDKRDLLYDELYKTFNSKDEVDYHSKISEIFAVETEMLKHRENFFSSLSDILTEKQIAELIVFEVNFRTEMRHQFIKQTEKRKFRN
;
A
#
# COMPACT_ATOMS: atom_id res chain seq x y z
N MET A 1 -28.64 82.56 45.14
CA MET A 1 -27.90 83.06 46.33
C MET A 1 -27.08 81.90 46.88
N LYS A 2 -25.79 81.81 46.55
CA LYS A 2 -24.62 82.43 47.24
C LYS A 2 -24.20 81.62 48.48
N ARG A 3 -23.03 80.97 48.37
CA ARG A 3 -21.88 80.90 49.32
C ARG A 3 -21.13 79.58 49.08
N ALA A 4 -19.83 79.57 48.74
CA ALA A 4 -18.68 80.01 49.56
C ALA A 4 -18.65 79.21 50.88
N SER A 5 -17.56 78.64 51.36
CA SER A 5 -16.14 78.80 51.11
C SER A 5 -15.41 77.66 51.84
N GLU A 6 -14.12 77.50 51.53
CA GLU A 6 -13.06 77.04 52.44
C GLU A 6 -13.14 75.61 53.02
N ASN A 7 -12.10 74.80 52.76
CA ASN A 7 -10.94 74.85 53.65
C ASN A 7 -9.74 74.12 53.05
N ILE A 8 -8.57 74.73 53.20
CA ILE A 8 -7.27 74.20 52.80
C ILE A 8 -6.58 73.66 54.06
N TYR A 9 -5.75 72.63 53.84
CA TYR A 9 -4.70 72.07 54.70
C TYR A 9 -5.10 70.93 55.64
N THR A 10 -4.66 69.74 55.25
CA THR A 10 -3.46 69.14 55.87
C THR A 10 -2.95 67.99 55.01
N GLN A 11 -1.79 68.20 54.37
CA GLN A 11 -0.92 67.12 53.92
C GLN A 11 0.15 66.97 54.99
N GLU A 12 0.27 65.77 55.58
CA GLU A 12 1.56 65.11 55.77
C GLU A 12 1.34 63.66 56.24
N ASN A 13 2.24 62.78 55.78
CA ASN A 13 2.47 61.39 56.18
C ASN A 13 1.64 60.28 55.53
N ASP A 14 2.01 59.88 54.30
CA ASP A 14 1.72 58.51 53.79
C ASP A 14 2.73 58.04 52.71
N TYR A 15 4.02 58.02 53.04
CA TYR A 15 5.06 57.50 52.12
C TYR A 15 5.72 56.19 52.58
N GLY A 16 5.42 55.70 53.79
CA GLY A 16 5.96 54.43 54.31
C GLY A 16 5.17 53.18 53.87
N CYS A 17 3.86 53.30 53.64
CA CYS A 17 2.99 52.14 53.39
C CYS A 17 2.99 51.67 51.92
N LYS A 18 3.31 52.57 50.98
CA LYS A 18 3.24 52.26 49.53
C LYS A 18 4.34 51.32 49.04
N SER A 19 5.53 51.31 49.63
CA SER A 19 6.65 50.48 49.14
C SER A 19 6.46 48.98 49.39
N HIS A 20 5.81 48.60 50.50
CA HIS A 20 5.49 47.21 50.81
C HIS A 20 4.30 46.68 49.99
N LEU A 21 3.30 47.52 49.71
CA LEU A 21 2.15 47.16 48.88
C LEU A 21 2.54 46.92 47.41
N ILE A 22 3.49 47.69 46.88
CA ILE A 22 4.00 47.50 45.50
C ILE A 22 4.75 46.16 45.36
N LYS A 23 5.55 45.77 46.37
CA LYS A 23 6.27 44.48 46.35
C LYS A 23 5.33 43.28 46.47
N ALA A 24 4.30 43.36 47.32
CA ALA A 24 3.30 42.30 47.46
C ALA A 24 2.47 42.10 46.18
N ASN A 25 2.04 43.19 45.54
CA ASN A 25 1.28 43.11 44.28
C ASN A 25 2.11 42.52 43.13
N ASN A 26 3.39 42.92 43.03
CA ASN A 26 4.28 42.36 42.01
C ASN A 26 4.54 40.85 42.20
N TYR A 27 4.58 40.38 43.45
CA TYR A 27 4.76 38.95 43.74
C TYR A 27 3.52 38.13 43.38
N GLU A 28 2.31 38.61 43.70
CA GLU A 28 1.06 37.94 43.33
C GLU A 28 0.83 37.93 41.80
N GLN A 29 1.20 39.03 41.11
CA GLN A 29 1.22 39.06 39.64
C GLN A 29 2.25 38.10 39.02
N MET A 30 3.40 37.91 39.67
CA MET A 30 4.43 36.99 39.18
C MET A 30 3.99 35.53 39.36
N LYS A 31 3.39 35.19 40.50
CA LYS A 31 2.81 33.85 40.76
C LYS A 31 1.72 33.48 39.75
N THR A 32 0.77 34.37 39.50
CA THR A 32 -0.31 34.11 38.54
C THR A 32 0.22 33.93 37.12
N LYS A 33 1.23 34.71 36.71
CA LYS A 33 1.90 34.51 35.41
C LYS A 33 2.61 33.15 35.33
N ILE A 34 3.32 32.74 36.37
CA ILE A 34 4.02 31.45 36.41
C ILE A 34 3.01 30.28 36.34
N ILE A 35 1.94 30.32 37.13
CA ILE A 35 0.90 29.28 37.13
C ILE A 35 0.25 29.16 35.74
N ASN A 36 -0.06 30.28 35.08
CA ASN A 36 -0.64 30.28 33.73
C ASN A 36 0.33 29.73 32.67
N ILE A 37 1.63 29.98 32.80
CA ILE A 37 2.64 29.42 31.90
C ILE A 37 2.75 27.90 32.08
N PHE A 38 2.69 27.41 33.32
CA PHE A 38 2.73 25.97 33.61
C PHE A 38 1.46 25.24 33.13
N SER A 39 0.28 25.81 33.38
CA SER A 39 -0.98 25.22 32.91
C SER A 39 -1.07 25.20 31.38
N LEU A 40 -0.61 26.25 30.70
CA LEU A 40 -0.56 26.30 29.24
C LEU A 40 0.36 25.23 28.65
N LYS A 41 1.56 25.03 29.22
CA LYS A 41 2.48 23.97 28.77
C LYS A 41 1.89 22.58 28.94
N LEU A 42 1.16 22.33 30.04
CA LEU A 42 0.54 21.04 30.31
C LEU A 42 -0.59 20.73 29.30
N VAL A 43 -1.40 21.75 28.95
CA VAL A 43 -2.45 21.63 27.92
C VAL A 43 -1.86 21.37 26.54
N VAL A 44 -0.76 22.03 26.18
CA VAL A 44 -0.07 21.80 24.90
C VAL A 44 0.54 20.40 24.81
N ILE A 45 1.14 19.90 25.91
CA ILE A 45 1.67 18.52 25.92
C ILE A 45 0.53 17.51 25.79
N ALA A 46 -0.57 17.71 26.52
CA ALA A 46 -1.74 16.82 26.45
C ALA A 46 -2.37 16.80 25.04
N SER A 47 -2.46 17.95 24.37
CA SER A 47 -3.01 18.03 23.01
C SER A 47 -2.12 17.34 21.97
N ILE A 48 -0.79 17.47 22.09
CA ILE A 48 0.16 16.74 21.25
C ILE A 48 0.05 15.24 21.47
N SER A 49 -0.02 14.76 22.72
CA SER A 49 -0.18 13.33 23.01
C SER A 49 -1.49 12.76 22.46
N ILE A 50 -2.59 13.52 22.51
CA ILE A 50 -3.88 13.11 21.91
C ILE A 50 -3.77 13.01 20.38
N LEU A 51 -3.10 13.96 19.72
CA LEU A 51 -2.87 13.90 18.27
C LEU A 51 -2.01 12.69 17.85
N PHE A 52 -1.04 12.28 18.68
CA PHE A 52 -0.27 11.06 18.42
C PHE A 52 -1.11 9.78 18.57
N LEU A 53 -2.06 9.73 19.50
CA LEU A 53 -2.91 8.54 19.70
C LEU A 53 -3.97 8.36 18.59
N PHE A 54 -4.44 9.45 17.96
CA PHE A 54 -5.42 9.37 16.86
C PHE A 54 -4.82 8.87 15.53
N ASN A 55 -3.52 9.04 15.30
CA ASN A 55 -2.86 8.53 14.08
C ASN A 55 -2.74 7.00 14.05
N SER A 56 -2.82 6.31 15.20
CA SER A 56 -2.69 4.85 15.26
C SER A 56 -3.96 4.09 14.89
N PHE A 57 -5.12 4.75 14.80
CA PHE A 57 -6.40 4.08 14.56
C PHE A 57 -6.79 3.96 13.08
N THR A 58 -6.23 4.80 12.20
CA THR A 58 -6.58 4.83 10.76
C THR A 58 -5.79 3.85 9.90
N LEU A 59 -4.74 3.22 10.42
CA LEU A 59 -3.92 2.23 9.71
C LEU A 59 -4.34 0.77 9.94
N ALA A 60 -5.38 0.51 10.76
CA ALA A 60 -5.72 -0.85 11.20
C ALA A 60 -6.94 -1.50 10.53
N GLN A 61 -7.60 -0.86 9.55
CA GLN A 61 -8.88 -1.35 9.00
C GLN A 61 -8.99 -1.35 7.47
N ASN A 62 -7.91 -1.61 6.71
CA ASN A 62 -8.09 -1.73 5.26
C ASN A 62 -7.06 -2.59 4.51
N ASP A 63 -6.67 -3.78 4.99
CA ASP A 63 -5.87 -4.70 4.13
C ASP A 63 -5.73 -6.19 4.62
N ASP A 64 -6.82 -6.87 5.00
CA ASP A 64 -6.70 -8.30 5.41
C ASP A 64 -7.06 -9.31 4.31
N ARG A 65 -7.69 -8.88 3.22
CA ARG A 65 -8.04 -9.77 2.10
C ARG A 65 -6.99 -9.77 0.99
N GLU A 66 -6.35 -8.64 0.71
CA GLU A 66 -5.27 -8.53 -0.29
C GLU A 66 -4.00 -9.24 0.22
N ASN A 67 -3.61 -8.97 1.47
CA ASN A 67 -2.44 -9.58 2.10
C ASN A 67 -2.47 -11.11 2.21
N LYS A 68 -3.64 -11.73 2.33
CA LYS A 68 -3.73 -13.19 2.47
C LYS A 68 -3.57 -13.90 1.13
N TRP A 69 -3.98 -13.25 0.04
CA TRP A 69 -3.85 -13.77 -1.31
C TRP A 69 -2.43 -13.54 -1.83
N SER A 70 -1.83 -12.36 -1.58
CA SER A 70 -0.42 -12.08 -1.91
C SER A 70 0.54 -13.04 -1.21
N ARG A 71 0.35 -13.33 0.09
CA ARG A 71 1.17 -14.31 0.83
C ARG A 71 1.03 -15.74 0.29
N LYS A 72 -0.15 -16.12 -0.20
CA LYS A 72 -0.36 -17.46 -0.76
C LYS A 72 0.28 -17.60 -2.14
N HIS A 73 0.19 -16.56 -2.97
CA HIS A 73 0.89 -16.50 -4.26
C HIS A 73 2.40 -16.56 -4.09
N GLY A 74 2.98 -15.80 -3.15
CA GLY A 74 4.41 -15.84 -2.90
C GLY A 74 4.93 -17.23 -2.50
N LYS A 75 4.18 -18.00 -1.70
CA LYS A 75 4.56 -19.37 -1.34
C LYS A 75 4.56 -20.35 -2.52
N ILE A 76 3.63 -20.16 -3.46
CA ILE A 76 3.52 -21.01 -4.65
C ILE A 76 4.65 -20.68 -5.61
N GLU A 77 4.95 -19.40 -5.79
CA GLU A 77 6.06 -18.95 -6.60
C GLU A 77 7.39 -19.48 -6.03
N GLN A 78 7.59 -19.41 -4.71
CA GLN A 78 8.78 -19.99 -4.07
C GLN A 78 8.89 -21.50 -4.31
N LEU A 79 7.78 -22.23 -4.17
CA LEU A 79 7.75 -23.68 -4.44
C LEU A 79 8.07 -23.98 -5.91
N GLU A 80 7.54 -23.19 -6.84
CA GLU A 80 7.83 -23.32 -8.27
C GLU A 80 9.31 -23.08 -8.55
N LYS A 81 9.90 -22.00 -7.99
CA LYS A 81 11.32 -21.68 -8.12
C LYS A 81 12.20 -22.84 -7.62
N ILE A 82 11.90 -23.40 -6.45
CA ILE A 82 12.63 -24.56 -5.90
C ILE A 82 12.52 -25.77 -6.82
N LYS A 83 11.31 -26.12 -7.27
CA LYS A 83 11.10 -27.28 -8.16
C LYS A 83 11.84 -27.14 -9.49
N ILE A 84 11.96 -25.92 -10.03
CA ILE A 84 12.70 -25.69 -11.29
C ILE A 84 14.20 -25.87 -11.06
N ILE A 85 14.75 -25.33 -9.98
CA ILE A 85 16.17 -25.52 -9.63
C ILE A 85 16.47 -27.01 -9.50
N GLU A 86 15.62 -27.76 -8.79
CA GLU A 86 15.76 -29.21 -8.61
C GLU A 86 15.61 -29.99 -9.92
N LEU A 87 14.64 -29.63 -10.77
CA LEU A 87 14.37 -30.32 -12.03
C LEU A 87 15.50 -30.14 -13.04
N LEU A 88 16.02 -28.92 -13.15
CA LEU A 88 16.98 -28.56 -14.17
C LEU A 88 18.44 -28.70 -13.70
N ASP A 89 18.66 -28.99 -12.42
CA ASP A 89 19.99 -29.09 -11.78
C ASP A 89 20.84 -27.82 -12.04
N LEU A 90 20.25 -26.65 -11.75
CA LEU A 90 20.89 -25.36 -12.05
C LEU A 90 21.98 -25.03 -11.03
N ASP A 91 23.16 -24.61 -11.52
CA ASP A 91 24.16 -23.96 -10.69
C ASP A 91 23.74 -22.52 -10.33
N GLU A 92 24.45 -21.90 -9.39
CA GLU A 92 24.15 -20.57 -8.88
C GLU A 92 24.14 -19.48 -9.98
N GLN A 93 25.12 -19.50 -10.87
CA GLN A 93 25.26 -18.49 -11.92
C GLN A 93 24.15 -18.62 -12.97
N THR A 94 23.86 -19.86 -13.38
CA THR A 94 22.74 -20.16 -14.30
C THR A 94 21.40 -19.82 -13.67
N THR A 95 21.22 -20.12 -12.38
CA THR A 95 20.00 -19.83 -11.60
C THR A 95 19.69 -18.33 -11.59
N LEU A 96 20.68 -17.48 -11.30
CA LEU A 96 20.50 -16.02 -11.26
C LEU A 96 20.08 -15.48 -12.63
N THR A 97 20.77 -15.91 -13.69
CA THR A 97 20.48 -15.46 -15.07
C THR A 97 19.10 -15.92 -15.52
N PHE A 98 18.77 -17.19 -15.25
CA PHE A 98 17.48 -17.78 -15.57
C PHE A 98 16.33 -17.01 -14.92
N PHE A 99 16.38 -16.79 -13.60
CA PHE A 99 15.29 -16.11 -12.90
C PHE A 99 15.19 -14.64 -13.27
N SER A 100 16.30 -13.96 -13.58
CA SER A 100 16.23 -12.59 -14.11
C SER A 100 15.47 -12.52 -15.44
N ARG A 101 15.74 -13.42 -16.39
CA ARG A 101 15.01 -13.48 -17.67
C ARG A 101 13.55 -13.90 -17.49
N ARG A 102 13.31 -14.80 -16.55
CA ARG A 102 11.97 -15.29 -16.23
C ARG A 102 11.09 -14.21 -15.61
N ASP A 103 11.63 -13.42 -14.71
CA ASP A 103 10.89 -12.32 -14.07
C ASP A 103 10.47 -11.28 -15.13
N GLU A 104 11.38 -10.91 -16.04
CA GLU A 104 11.05 -10.03 -17.19
C GLU A 104 9.96 -10.65 -18.08
N HIS A 105 10.07 -11.93 -18.42
CA HIS A 105 9.06 -12.66 -19.18
C HIS A 105 7.70 -12.66 -18.49
N HIS A 106 7.67 -12.89 -17.17
CA HIS A 106 6.45 -12.90 -16.38
C HIS A 106 5.76 -11.53 -16.34
N ASP A 107 6.52 -10.45 -16.19
CA ASP A 107 5.97 -9.09 -16.18
C ASP A 107 5.36 -8.72 -17.54
N GLN A 108 6.05 -9.05 -18.64
CA GLN A 108 5.54 -8.84 -19.99
C GLN A 108 4.29 -9.69 -20.26
N GLN A 109 4.31 -10.97 -19.87
CA GLN A 109 3.13 -11.84 -20.00
C GLN A 109 1.94 -11.31 -19.20
N ARG A 110 2.17 -10.82 -17.98
CA ARG A 110 1.10 -10.24 -17.15
C ARG A 110 0.47 -9.03 -17.83
N SER A 111 1.29 -8.11 -18.34
CA SER A 111 0.80 -6.93 -19.07
C SER A 111 -0.06 -7.31 -20.28
N LEU A 112 0.35 -8.32 -21.06
CA LEU A 112 -0.42 -8.82 -22.20
C LEU A 112 -1.71 -9.52 -21.78
N MET A 113 -1.67 -10.29 -20.69
CA MET A 113 -2.87 -10.92 -20.12
C MET A 113 -3.88 -9.87 -19.66
N ASP A 114 -3.44 -8.83 -18.95
CA ASP A 114 -4.28 -7.75 -18.48
C ASP A 114 -4.93 -7.01 -19.68
N LYS A 115 -4.15 -6.72 -20.73
CA LYS A 115 -4.65 -6.12 -21.98
C LYS A 115 -5.72 -7.00 -22.64
N ARG A 116 -5.49 -8.30 -22.74
CA ARG A 116 -6.45 -9.25 -23.31
C ARG A 116 -7.74 -9.32 -22.49
N ASP A 117 -7.62 -9.35 -21.17
CA ASP A 117 -8.75 -9.44 -20.25
C ASP A 117 -9.60 -8.15 -20.33
N LEU A 118 -8.98 -6.98 -20.47
CA LEU A 118 -9.68 -5.72 -20.76
C LEU A 118 -10.46 -5.78 -22.08
N LEU A 119 -9.87 -6.33 -23.14
CA LEU A 119 -10.55 -6.49 -24.44
C LEU A 119 -11.76 -7.44 -24.35
N TYR A 120 -11.65 -8.53 -23.57
CA TYR A 120 -12.78 -9.41 -23.30
C TYR A 120 -13.88 -8.69 -22.51
N ASP A 121 -13.52 -7.89 -21.50
CA ASP A 121 -14.49 -7.11 -20.73
C ASP A 121 -15.20 -6.05 -21.58
N GLU A 122 -14.46 -5.37 -22.46
CA GLU A 122 -15.04 -4.45 -23.45
C GLU A 122 -16.01 -5.16 -24.37
N LEU A 123 -15.59 -6.27 -24.98
CA LEU A 123 -16.43 -7.08 -25.86
C LEU A 123 -17.70 -7.55 -25.13
N TYR A 124 -17.57 -8.02 -23.90
CA TYR A 124 -18.73 -8.46 -23.10
C TYR A 124 -19.74 -7.33 -22.85
N LYS A 125 -19.27 -6.10 -22.58
CA LYS A 125 -20.14 -4.93 -22.38
C LYS A 125 -20.94 -4.59 -23.64
N THR A 126 -20.38 -4.84 -24.83
CA THR A 126 -21.07 -4.56 -26.10
C THR A 126 -22.31 -5.44 -26.32
N PHE A 127 -22.36 -6.65 -25.76
CA PHE A 127 -23.50 -7.57 -25.96
C PHE A 127 -24.82 -7.04 -25.41
N ASN A 128 -24.78 -6.12 -24.43
CA ASN A 128 -25.97 -5.49 -23.87
C ASN A 128 -26.19 -4.06 -24.39
N SER A 129 -25.33 -3.57 -25.30
CA SER A 129 -25.50 -2.25 -25.90
C SER A 129 -26.54 -2.28 -27.03
N LYS A 130 -27.17 -1.14 -27.28
CA LYS A 130 -28.01 -0.91 -28.47
C LYS A 130 -27.24 -0.32 -29.64
N ASP A 131 -25.96 0.00 -29.43
CA ASP A 131 -25.10 0.59 -30.44
C ASP A 131 -24.70 -0.43 -31.50
N GLU A 132 -24.47 0.04 -32.72
CA GLU A 132 -23.87 -0.78 -33.77
C GLU A 132 -22.38 -1.00 -33.46
N VAL A 133 -21.98 -2.26 -33.32
CA VAL A 133 -20.64 -2.66 -32.86
C VAL A 133 -19.94 -3.46 -33.94
N ASP A 134 -18.72 -3.07 -34.28
CA ASP A 134 -17.84 -3.85 -35.14
C ASP A 134 -17.16 -4.98 -34.34
N TYR A 135 -17.85 -6.12 -34.28
CA TYR A 135 -17.32 -7.32 -33.65
C TYR A 135 -16.07 -7.87 -34.33
N HIS A 136 -15.91 -7.66 -35.64
CA HIS A 136 -14.75 -8.15 -36.37
C HIS A 136 -13.47 -7.43 -35.92
N SER A 137 -13.53 -6.10 -35.76
CA SER A 137 -12.40 -5.34 -35.21
C SER A 137 -12.05 -5.79 -33.79
N LYS A 138 -13.05 -5.94 -32.90
CA LYS A 138 -12.83 -6.35 -31.51
C LYS A 138 -12.21 -7.75 -31.38
N ILE A 139 -12.68 -8.71 -32.18
CA ILE A 139 -12.09 -10.06 -32.22
C ILE A 139 -10.65 -10.01 -32.77
N SER A 140 -10.40 -9.19 -33.78
CA SER A 140 -9.05 -9.03 -34.36
C SER A 140 -8.05 -8.44 -33.34
N GLU A 141 -8.48 -7.48 -32.52
CA GLU A 141 -7.67 -6.93 -31.41
C GLU A 141 -7.29 -8.01 -30.39
N ILE A 142 -8.23 -8.89 -30.02
CA ILE A 142 -7.98 -10.01 -29.09
C ILE A 142 -6.94 -10.97 -29.70
N PHE A 143 -7.13 -11.39 -30.94
CA PHE A 143 -6.20 -12.31 -31.61
C PHE A 143 -4.80 -11.70 -31.81
N ALA A 144 -4.70 -10.39 -32.01
CA ALA A 144 -3.41 -9.71 -32.09
C ALA A 144 -2.64 -9.84 -30.75
N VAL A 145 -3.32 -9.63 -29.62
CA VAL A 145 -2.71 -9.80 -28.29
C VAL A 145 -2.35 -11.25 -28.01
N GLU A 146 -3.21 -12.21 -28.36
CA GLU A 146 -2.90 -13.64 -28.18
C GLU A 146 -1.69 -14.09 -29.02
N THR A 147 -1.56 -13.57 -30.24
CA THR A 147 -0.39 -13.80 -31.10
C THR A 147 0.87 -13.21 -30.48
N GLU A 148 0.78 -11.99 -29.93
CA GLU A 148 1.88 -11.33 -29.23
C GLU A 148 2.33 -12.13 -27.99
N MET A 149 1.37 -12.67 -27.23
CA MET A 149 1.65 -13.55 -26.09
C MET A 149 2.41 -14.82 -26.50
N LEU A 150 1.99 -15.48 -27.59
CA LEU A 150 2.66 -16.67 -28.12
C LEU A 150 4.09 -16.36 -28.57
N LYS A 151 4.28 -15.25 -29.28
CA LYS A 151 5.60 -14.79 -29.71
C LYS A 151 6.52 -14.46 -28.53
N HIS A 152 6.00 -13.80 -27.49
CA HIS A 152 6.78 -13.55 -26.26
C HIS A 152 7.19 -14.84 -25.57
N ARG A 153 6.33 -15.86 -25.57
CA ARG A 153 6.63 -17.19 -25.01
C ARG A 153 7.73 -17.89 -25.81
N GLU A 154 7.65 -17.86 -27.14
CA GLU A 154 8.69 -18.42 -28.01
C GLU A 154 10.05 -17.72 -27.81
N ASN A 155 10.04 -16.38 -27.77
CA ASN A 155 11.24 -15.57 -27.54
C ASN A 155 11.88 -15.87 -26.18
N PHE A 156 11.08 -16.07 -25.13
CA PHE A 156 11.59 -16.45 -23.81
C PHE A 156 12.35 -17.76 -23.87
N PHE A 157 11.76 -18.85 -24.38
CA PHE A 157 12.46 -20.13 -24.45
C PHE A 157 13.68 -20.09 -25.37
N SER A 158 13.59 -19.36 -26.48
CA SER A 158 14.72 -19.13 -27.38
C SER A 158 15.86 -18.38 -26.68
N SER A 159 15.54 -17.43 -25.81
CA SER A 159 16.52 -16.68 -25.02
C SER A 159 17.21 -17.52 -23.96
N LEU A 160 16.80 -18.77 -23.70
CA LEU A 160 17.43 -19.64 -22.70
C LEU A 160 18.50 -20.55 -23.30
N SER A 161 18.65 -20.61 -24.62
CA SER A 161 19.53 -21.58 -25.30
C SER A 161 21.03 -21.41 -25.01
N ASP A 162 21.43 -20.25 -24.50
CA ASP A 162 22.80 -19.95 -24.07
C ASP A 162 23.10 -20.41 -22.63
N ILE A 163 22.07 -20.67 -21.82
CA ILE A 163 22.20 -21.06 -20.40
C ILE A 163 21.59 -22.44 -20.07
N LEU A 164 20.72 -22.97 -20.93
CA LEU A 164 20.07 -24.26 -20.78
C LEU A 164 20.26 -25.10 -22.05
N THR A 165 20.38 -26.41 -21.86
CA THR A 165 20.34 -27.38 -22.96
C THR A 165 18.92 -27.53 -23.52
N GLU A 166 18.80 -28.00 -24.76
CA GLU A 166 17.48 -28.28 -25.38
C GLU A 166 16.63 -29.24 -24.54
N LYS A 167 17.26 -30.23 -23.90
CA LYS A 167 16.60 -31.16 -22.99
C LYS A 167 16.01 -30.44 -21.77
N GLN A 168 16.79 -29.58 -21.13
CA GLN A 168 16.35 -28.78 -19.98
C GLN A 168 15.21 -27.81 -20.36
N ILE A 169 15.29 -27.19 -21.55
CA ILE A 169 14.20 -26.34 -22.07
C ILE A 169 12.92 -27.16 -22.27
N ALA A 170 13.00 -28.35 -22.85
CA ALA A 170 11.84 -29.23 -23.02
C ALA A 170 11.25 -29.67 -21.67
N GLU A 171 12.10 -30.03 -20.70
CA GLU A 171 11.69 -30.38 -19.33
C GLU A 171 10.98 -29.20 -18.65
N LEU A 172 11.51 -27.99 -18.79
CA LEU A 172 10.89 -26.76 -18.29
C LEU A 172 9.50 -26.52 -18.89
N ILE A 173 9.35 -26.66 -20.21
CA ILE A 173 8.06 -26.46 -20.91
C ILE A 173 7.00 -27.43 -20.35
N VAL A 174 7.35 -28.70 -20.24
CA VAL A 174 6.45 -29.74 -19.71
C VAL A 174 6.12 -29.46 -18.24
N PHE A 175 7.13 -29.09 -17.45
CA PHE A 175 6.96 -28.71 -16.05
C PHE A 175 5.97 -27.55 -15.88
N GLU A 176 6.12 -26.46 -16.61
CA GLU A 176 5.23 -25.30 -16.50
C GLU A 176 3.76 -25.64 -16.76
N VAL A 177 3.50 -26.48 -17.77
CA VAL A 177 2.14 -26.92 -18.12
C VAL A 177 1.55 -27.77 -17.00
N ASN A 178 2.33 -28.73 -16.50
CA ASN A 178 1.90 -29.64 -15.44
C ASN A 178 1.70 -28.91 -14.11
N PHE A 179 2.64 -28.04 -13.73
CA PHE A 179 2.58 -27.26 -12.49
C PHE A 179 1.36 -26.36 -12.46
N ARG A 180 1.11 -25.60 -13.53
CA ARG A 180 -0.07 -24.74 -13.65
C ARG A 180 -1.39 -25.52 -13.58
N THR A 181 -1.42 -26.70 -14.19
CA THR A 181 -2.59 -27.59 -14.14
C THR A 181 -2.84 -28.11 -12.71
N GLU A 182 -1.79 -28.56 -12.04
CA GLU A 182 -1.85 -28.99 -10.64
C GLU A 182 -2.34 -27.86 -9.73
N MET A 183 -1.75 -26.66 -9.88
CA MET A 183 -2.14 -25.50 -9.10
C MET A 183 -3.61 -25.14 -9.30
N ARG A 184 -4.09 -25.10 -10.55
CA ARG A 184 -5.51 -24.84 -10.86
C ARG A 184 -6.42 -25.85 -10.14
N HIS A 185 -6.10 -27.14 -10.16
CA HIS A 185 -6.87 -28.16 -9.44
C HIS A 185 -6.86 -27.96 -7.93
N GLN A 186 -5.72 -27.61 -7.35
CA GLN A 186 -5.60 -27.35 -5.91
C GLN A 186 -6.42 -26.13 -5.47
N PHE A 187 -6.49 -25.09 -6.31
CA PHE A 187 -7.30 -23.91 -6.03
C PHE A 187 -8.81 -24.14 -6.18
N ILE A 188 -9.25 -24.83 -7.24
CA ILE A 188 -10.67 -25.14 -7.47
C ILE A 188 -11.23 -26.04 -6.35
N LYS A 189 -10.48 -27.06 -5.92
CA LYS A 189 -10.89 -27.93 -4.81
C LYS A 189 -11.07 -27.18 -3.48
N GLN A 190 -10.32 -26.10 -3.28
CA GLN A 190 -10.42 -25.28 -2.07
C GLN A 190 -11.61 -24.33 -2.08
N THR A 191 -12.03 -23.84 -3.25
CA THR A 191 -13.24 -23.02 -3.39
C THR A 191 -14.52 -23.85 -3.21
N GLU A 192 -14.55 -25.08 -3.71
CA GLU A 192 -15.70 -25.98 -3.52
C GLU A 192 -15.90 -26.37 -2.05
N LYS A 193 -14.84 -26.77 -1.34
CA LYS A 193 -14.91 -27.11 0.09
C LYS A 193 -15.41 -25.97 0.99
N ARG A 194 -15.27 -24.70 0.56
CA ARG A 194 -15.79 -23.53 1.29
C ARG A 194 -17.27 -23.29 1.05
N LYS A 195 -17.80 -23.65 -0.13
CA LYS A 195 -19.24 -23.53 -0.44
C LYS A 195 -20.10 -24.54 0.33
N PHE A 196 -19.55 -25.69 0.71
CA PHE A 196 -20.26 -26.73 1.49
C PHE A 196 -20.08 -26.62 3.02
N ARG A 197 -19.45 -25.55 3.50
CA ARG A 197 -19.18 -25.32 4.94
C ARG A 197 -19.89 -24.09 5.50
N ASN A 198 -20.69 -23.42 4.68
CA ASN A 198 -21.65 -22.37 5.04
C ASN A 198 -23.06 -22.87 4.79
#